data_AF-A0AAU5WK00-F1
#
_entry.id   AF-A0AAU5WK00-F1
#
_cell.length_a   1.000
_cell.length_b   1.000
_cell.length_c   1.000
_cell.angle_alpha   90.00
_cell.angle_beta   90.00
_cell.angle_gamma   90.00
#
_symmetry.space_group_name_H-M   'P 1'
#
loop_
_entity.id
_entity.type
_entity.pdbx_description
1 polymer ?
#
loop_
_entity_poly.entity_id
_entity_poly.type
_entity_poly.pdbx_seq_one_letter_code
_entity_poly.pdbx_strand_id
1 'polypeptide(L)'
;MTTSTRDRIVDAAMELFGRNGYKGTSVVQIEKAAGLTPGAGGIYHHFRSKEAVLAAGIERHLGRVAALRDLRRVFAGVGDLRTELTLTARYALAELDNETELLRIIASEARARPELVGGAVQQLIGATYTGFAGWLRDGAGLAEEKATAVAAVGLGALLSSRLLPVLLDSDPIGVSDDALVETWVEMMHAQLERD
;
A
#
# COMPACT_ATOMS: atom_id res chain seq x y z
N MET A 1 -18.65 -1.91 16.67
CA MET A 1 -18.29 -0.56 17.17
C MET A 1 -18.82 0.45 16.16
N THR A 2 -19.44 1.54 16.62
CA THR A 2 -19.94 2.61 15.73
C THR A 2 -18.75 3.44 15.22
N THR A 3 -18.57 3.51 13.90
CA THR A 3 -17.55 4.34 13.23
C THR A 3 -17.68 5.80 13.66
N SER A 4 -16.59 6.42 14.12
CA SER A 4 -16.65 7.82 14.59
C SER A 4 -16.90 8.77 13.42
N THR A 5 -17.42 9.99 13.69
CA THR A 5 -17.52 11.03 12.65
C THR A 5 -16.16 11.36 12.04
N ARG A 6 -15.10 11.31 12.84
CA ARG A 6 -13.73 11.50 12.38
C ARG A 6 -13.33 10.44 11.34
N ASP A 7 -13.65 9.17 11.61
CA ASP A 7 -13.36 8.07 10.68
C ASP A 7 -14.18 8.18 9.39
N ARG A 8 -15.47 8.49 9.49
CA ARG A 8 -16.33 8.73 8.31
C ARG A 8 -15.79 9.84 7.40
N ILE A 9 -15.27 10.91 7.99
CA ILE A 9 -14.62 12.00 7.24
C ILE A 9 -13.40 11.50 6.50
N VAL A 10 -12.53 10.72 7.17
CA VAL A 10 -11.32 10.18 6.55
C VAL A 10 -11.67 9.21 5.43
N ASP A 11 -12.61 8.29 5.65
CA ASP A 11 -13.05 7.31 4.64
C ASP A 11 -13.58 8.01 3.38
N ALA A 12 -14.51 8.96 3.57
CA ALA A 12 -15.08 9.73 2.48
C ALA A 12 -14.02 10.58 1.74
N ALA A 13 -13.08 11.17 2.48
CA ALA A 13 -12.03 11.98 1.88
C ALA A 13 -11.06 11.13 1.06
N MET A 14 -10.63 9.97 1.56
CA MET A 14 -9.70 9.08 0.85
C MET A 14 -10.32 8.56 -0.46
N GLU A 15 -11.60 8.15 -0.44
CA GLU A 15 -12.30 7.75 -1.67
C GLU A 15 -12.36 8.91 -2.68
N LEU A 16 -12.75 10.11 -2.23
CA LEU A 16 -12.86 11.27 -3.10
C LEU A 16 -11.50 11.73 -3.64
N PHE A 17 -10.43 11.68 -2.83
CA PHE A 17 -9.08 11.99 -3.27
C PHE A 17 -8.57 10.97 -4.30
N GLY A 18 -8.82 9.67 -4.10
CA GLY A 18 -8.46 8.63 -5.05
C GLY A 18 -9.17 8.77 -6.40
N ARG A 19 -10.44 9.20 -6.39
CA ARG A 19 -11.26 9.36 -7.60
C ARG A 19 -11.06 10.67 -8.34
N ASN A 20 -11.00 11.79 -7.61
CA ASN A 20 -11.03 13.14 -8.20
C ASN A 20 -9.68 13.87 -8.09
N GLY A 21 -8.69 13.26 -7.43
CA GLY A 21 -7.47 13.92 -6.98
C GLY A 21 -7.74 14.89 -5.82
N TYR A 22 -6.65 15.38 -5.22
CA TYR A 22 -6.71 16.31 -4.11
C TYR A 22 -7.21 17.70 -4.53
N LYS A 23 -6.92 18.17 -5.75
CA LYS A 23 -7.49 19.44 -6.28
C LYS A 23 -8.98 19.35 -6.51
N GLY A 24 -9.44 18.26 -7.15
CA GLY A 24 -10.84 18.08 -7.56
C GLY A 24 -11.79 17.82 -6.40
N THR A 25 -11.28 17.56 -5.20
CA THR A 25 -12.07 17.29 -4.00
C THR A 25 -12.22 18.53 -3.13
N SER A 26 -13.44 19.01 -2.95
CA SER A 26 -13.79 20.10 -2.03
C SER A 26 -14.20 19.59 -0.65
N VAL A 27 -14.05 20.45 0.37
CA VAL A 27 -14.54 20.17 1.74
C VAL A 27 -16.03 19.85 1.75
N VAL A 28 -16.83 20.57 0.97
CA VAL A 28 -18.28 20.38 0.89
C VAL A 28 -18.64 18.98 0.36
N GLN A 29 -17.88 18.47 -0.62
CA GLN A 29 -18.06 17.09 -1.11
C GLN A 29 -17.73 16.07 -0.01
N ILE A 30 -16.64 16.27 0.74
CA ILE A 30 -16.25 15.40 1.84
C ILE A 30 -17.33 15.41 2.94
N GLU A 31 -17.80 16.59 3.36
CA GLU A 31 -18.86 16.71 4.37
C GLU A 31 -20.12 15.96 3.94
N LYS A 32 -20.56 16.17 2.69
CA LYS A 32 -21.72 15.47 2.13
C LYS A 32 -21.54 13.95 2.17
N ALA A 33 -20.40 13.46 1.69
CA ALA A 33 -20.12 12.02 1.60
C ALA A 33 -19.96 11.38 2.99
N ALA A 34 -19.40 12.11 3.95
CA ALA A 34 -19.26 11.65 5.33
C ALA A 34 -20.57 11.73 6.14
N GLY A 35 -21.67 12.24 5.56
CA GLY A 35 -22.97 12.38 6.23
C GLY A 35 -23.02 13.55 7.21
N LEU A 36 -22.28 14.63 6.93
CA LEU A 36 -22.36 15.92 7.60
C LEU A 36 -23.19 16.90 6.75
N THR A 37 -23.63 18.00 7.36
CA THR A 37 -24.29 19.09 6.63
C THR A 37 -23.28 19.78 5.69
N PRO A 38 -23.47 19.76 4.36
CA PRO A 38 -22.51 20.31 3.42
C PRO A 38 -22.36 21.83 3.59
N GLY A 39 -21.13 22.33 3.67
CA GLY A 39 -20.81 23.74 3.81
C GLY A 39 -21.00 24.31 5.22
N ALA A 40 -21.41 23.49 6.19
CA ALA A 40 -21.59 23.93 7.59
C ALA A 40 -20.27 24.02 8.36
N GLY A 41 -19.15 23.56 7.78
CA GLY A 41 -17.84 23.57 8.43
C GLY A 41 -17.69 22.47 9.49
N GLY A 42 -18.56 21.47 9.46
CA GLY A 42 -18.53 20.34 10.40
C GLY A 42 -17.24 19.53 10.32
N ILE A 43 -16.57 19.52 9.16
CA ILE A 43 -15.24 18.91 9.02
C ILE A 43 -14.20 19.57 9.94
N TYR A 44 -14.31 20.89 10.15
CA TYR A 44 -13.32 21.69 10.86
C TYR A 44 -13.36 21.49 12.37
N HIS A 45 -14.42 20.89 12.89
CA HIS A 45 -14.46 20.40 14.26
C HIS A 45 -13.55 19.18 14.50
N HIS A 46 -13.21 18.44 13.44
CA HIS A 46 -12.39 17.23 13.52
C HIS A 46 -10.98 17.42 12.94
N PHE A 47 -10.83 18.25 11.92
CA PHE A 47 -9.57 18.46 11.22
C PHE A 47 -9.33 19.93 10.89
N ARG A 48 -8.11 20.42 11.08
CA ARG A 48 -7.77 21.83 10.87
C ARG A 48 -7.79 22.26 9.40
N SER A 49 -7.62 21.31 8.48
CA SER A 49 -7.63 21.57 7.04
C SER A 49 -7.90 20.29 6.26
N LYS A 50 -8.09 20.42 4.95
CA LYS A 50 -8.23 19.28 4.03
C LYS A 50 -6.94 18.46 3.95
N GLU A 51 -5.79 19.12 4.06
CA GLU A 51 -4.47 18.47 4.12
C GLU A 51 -4.36 17.61 5.38
N ALA A 52 -4.89 18.10 6.52
CA ALA A 52 -4.90 17.33 7.77
C ALA A 52 -5.77 16.07 7.68
N VAL A 53 -6.84 16.08 6.88
CA VAL A 53 -7.64 14.88 6.61
C VAL A 53 -6.85 13.87 5.78
N LEU A 54 -6.20 14.34 4.70
CA LEU A 54 -5.35 13.49 3.86
C LEU A 54 -4.22 12.85 4.69
N ALA A 55 -3.52 13.66 5.48
CA ALA A 55 -2.44 13.19 6.35
C ALA A 55 -2.93 12.13 7.35
N ALA A 56 -4.11 12.32 7.95
CA ALA A 56 -4.70 11.34 8.87
C ALA A 56 -5.09 10.03 8.16
N GLY A 57 -5.61 10.11 6.93
CA GLY A 57 -5.88 8.93 6.11
C GLY A 57 -4.61 8.16 5.82
N ILE A 58 -3.57 8.84 5.31
CA ILE A 58 -2.26 8.27 5.04
C ILE A 58 -1.65 7.63 6.30
N GLU A 59 -1.68 8.33 7.44
CA GLU A 59 -1.15 7.82 8.71
C GLU A 59 -1.87 6.54 9.15
N ARG A 60 -3.20 6.48 9.00
CA ARG A 60 -4.00 5.27 9.29
C ARG A 60 -3.56 4.09 8.43
N HIS A 61 -3.29 4.32 7.14
CA HIS A 61 -2.81 3.28 6.24
C HIS A 61 -1.38 2.84 6.56
N LEU A 62 -0.47 3.79 6.86
CA LEU A 62 0.88 3.46 7.30
C LEU A 62 0.86 2.61 8.59
N GLY A 63 -0.04 2.92 9.53
CA GLY A 63 -0.25 2.14 10.74
C GLY A 63 -0.73 0.71 10.45
N ARG A 64 -1.67 0.52 9.51
CA ARG A 64 -2.08 -0.80 9.03
C ARG A 64 -0.90 -1.55 8.45
N VAL A 65 -0.21 -0.99 7.46
CA VAL A 65 0.94 -1.65 6.82
C VAL A 65 2.01 -2.02 7.83
N ALA A 66 2.28 -1.18 8.82
CA ALA A 66 3.23 -1.48 9.89
C ALA A 66 2.80 -2.69 10.73
N ALA A 67 1.55 -2.73 11.21
CA ALA A 67 1.02 -3.87 11.98
C ALA A 67 1.03 -5.18 11.16
N LEU A 68 0.82 -5.05 9.85
CA LEU A 68 0.79 -6.13 8.90
C LEU A 68 2.18 -6.65 8.51
N ARG A 69 3.26 -5.89 8.71
CA ARG A 69 4.63 -6.41 8.52
C ARG A 69 5.02 -7.43 9.58
N ASP A 70 4.49 -7.31 10.80
CA ASP A 70 4.72 -8.28 11.86
C ASP A 70 4.05 -9.63 11.57
N LEU A 71 2.96 -9.65 10.80
CA LEU A 71 2.34 -10.88 10.30
C LEU A 71 3.24 -11.69 9.37
N ARG A 72 4.21 -11.08 8.68
CA ARG A 72 5.17 -11.87 7.89
C ARG A 72 6.11 -12.72 8.74
N ARG A 73 6.37 -12.31 10.00
CA ARG A 73 7.06 -13.18 10.98
C ARG A 73 6.21 -14.38 11.36
N VAL A 74 4.89 -14.32 11.19
CA VAL A 74 3.97 -15.44 11.45
C VAL A 74 4.09 -16.52 10.38
N PHE A 75 4.47 -16.17 9.15
CA PHE A 75 4.72 -17.16 8.09
C PHE A 75 6.09 -17.82 8.18
N ALA A 76 7.03 -17.27 8.94
CA ALA A 76 8.35 -17.88 9.12
C ALA A 76 8.22 -19.22 9.85
N GLY A 77 8.73 -20.29 9.25
CA GLY A 77 8.61 -21.66 9.73
C GLY A 77 7.28 -22.33 9.37
N VAL A 78 6.43 -21.71 8.54
CA VAL A 78 5.19 -22.31 8.04
C VAL A 78 5.50 -23.07 6.75
N GLY A 79 5.81 -24.36 6.91
CA GLY A 79 6.05 -25.26 5.77
C GLY A 79 7.43 -25.10 5.15
N ASP A 80 7.51 -25.36 3.85
CA ASP A 80 8.74 -25.16 3.07
C ASP A 80 8.86 -23.71 2.55
N LEU A 81 10.05 -23.35 2.08
CA LEU A 81 10.34 -22.02 1.53
C LEU A 81 9.36 -21.60 0.42
N ARG A 82 8.92 -22.54 -0.41
CA ARG A 82 7.98 -22.28 -1.50
C ARG A 82 6.60 -21.88 -0.96
N THR A 83 6.16 -22.52 0.12
CA THR A 83 4.94 -22.19 0.86
C THR A 83 5.03 -20.80 1.47
N GLU A 84 6.14 -20.48 2.15
CA GLU A 84 6.35 -19.15 2.75
C GLU A 84 6.35 -18.03 1.70
N LEU A 85 7.02 -18.25 0.57
CA LEU A 85 7.02 -17.32 -0.57
C LEU A 85 5.61 -17.15 -1.14
N THR A 86 4.85 -18.23 -1.29
CA THR A 86 3.47 -18.19 -1.82
C THR A 86 2.56 -17.36 -0.90
N LEU A 87 2.63 -17.60 0.41
CA LEU A 87 1.84 -16.86 1.39
C LEU A 87 2.24 -15.38 1.41
N THR A 88 3.55 -15.09 1.30
CA THR A 88 4.06 -13.72 1.23
C THR A 88 3.54 -12.98 0.00
N ALA A 89 3.57 -13.61 -1.18
CA ALA A 89 3.09 -13.01 -2.42
C ALA A 89 1.58 -12.73 -2.38
N ARG A 90 0.77 -13.73 -1.97
CA ARG A 90 -0.69 -13.57 -1.85
C ARG A 90 -1.08 -12.50 -0.86
N TYR A 91 -0.37 -12.45 0.28
CA TYR A 91 -0.59 -11.41 1.27
C TYR A 91 -0.26 -10.02 0.74
N ALA A 92 0.88 -9.86 0.06
CA ALA A 92 1.27 -8.58 -0.52
C ALA A 92 0.25 -8.10 -1.58
N LEU A 93 -0.26 -9.00 -2.43
CA LEU A 93 -1.32 -8.66 -3.40
C LEU A 93 -2.62 -8.25 -2.70
N ALA A 94 -3.08 -9.01 -1.70
CA ALA A 94 -4.29 -8.68 -0.95
C ALA A 94 -4.19 -7.32 -0.24
N GLU A 95 -3.00 -6.97 0.26
CA GLU A 95 -2.79 -5.64 0.86
C GLU A 95 -2.74 -4.52 -0.18
N LEU A 96 -2.13 -4.75 -1.33
CA LEU A 96 -2.19 -3.76 -2.42
C LEU A 96 -3.63 -3.54 -2.90
N ASP A 97 -4.45 -4.59 -2.95
CA ASP A 97 -5.87 -4.51 -3.32
C ASP A 97 -6.68 -3.74 -2.27
N ASN A 98 -6.46 -4.02 -0.98
CA ASN A 98 -7.10 -3.29 0.12
C ASN A 98 -6.73 -1.80 0.13
N GLU A 99 -5.56 -1.44 -0.39
CA GLU A 99 -5.01 -0.09 -0.35
C GLU A 99 -5.09 0.63 -1.71
N THR A 100 -5.99 0.19 -2.60
CA THR A 100 -6.14 0.73 -3.96
C THR A 100 -6.36 2.26 -3.99
N GLU A 101 -7.17 2.82 -3.08
CA GLU A 101 -7.39 4.28 -3.04
C GLU A 101 -6.12 5.04 -2.67
N LEU A 102 -5.32 4.52 -1.74
CA LEU A 102 -4.03 5.09 -1.40
C LEU A 102 -3.07 5.02 -2.58
N LEU A 103 -3.04 3.91 -3.32
CA LEU A 103 -2.24 3.78 -4.54
C LEU A 103 -2.64 4.82 -5.60
N ARG A 104 -3.94 5.07 -5.81
CA ARG A 104 -4.43 6.13 -6.71
C ARG A 104 -4.00 7.52 -6.26
N ILE A 105 -4.10 7.81 -4.96
CA ILE A 105 -3.66 9.09 -4.40
C ILE A 105 -2.17 9.28 -4.59
N ILE A 106 -1.36 8.26 -4.29
CA ILE A 106 0.09 8.31 -4.48
C ILE A 106 0.41 8.51 -5.97
N ALA A 107 -0.21 7.74 -6.86
CA ALA A 107 0.00 7.81 -8.30
C ALA A 107 -0.31 9.21 -8.87
N SER A 108 -1.40 9.83 -8.43
CA SER A 108 -1.84 11.15 -8.89
C SER A 108 -1.07 12.30 -8.25
N GLU A 109 -0.84 12.25 -6.93
CA GLU A 109 -0.29 13.39 -6.18
C GLU A 109 1.23 13.33 -6.02
N ALA A 110 1.91 12.18 -6.15
CA ALA A 110 3.37 12.12 -5.96
C ALA A 110 4.15 13.02 -6.92
N ARG A 111 3.64 13.21 -8.15
CA ARG A 111 4.23 14.15 -9.13
C ARG A 111 3.66 15.56 -9.01
N ALA A 112 2.36 15.69 -8.78
CA ALA A 112 1.69 16.98 -8.77
C ALA A 112 1.96 17.78 -7.48
N ARG A 113 2.12 17.07 -6.36
CA ARG A 113 2.24 17.57 -4.98
C ARG A 113 3.05 16.63 -4.09
N PRO A 114 4.35 16.48 -4.35
CA PRO A 114 5.21 15.62 -3.56
C PRO A 114 5.23 15.97 -2.06
N GLU A 115 4.94 17.22 -1.68
CA GLU A 115 4.86 17.65 -0.30
C GLU A 115 3.70 17.01 0.49
N LEU A 116 2.64 16.54 -0.18
CA LEU A 116 1.49 15.93 0.48
C LEU A 116 1.70 14.44 0.77
N VAL A 117 2.43 13.73 -0.10
CA VAL A 117 2.52 12.26 -0.05
C VAL A 117 3.96 11.75 0.03
N GLY A 118 4.97 12.56 -0.28
CA GLY A 118 6.35 12.12 -0.47
C GLY A 118 6.97 11.47 0.77
N GLY A 119 6.79 12.07 1.95
CA GLY A 119 7.27 11.48 3.20
C GLY A 119 6.62 10.13 3.51
N ALA A 120 5.32 10.01 3.26
CA ALA A 120 4.60 8.76 3.45
C ALA A 120 5.01 7.67 2.46
N VAL A 121 5.22 8.04 1.18
CA VAL A 121 5.73 7.13 0.15
C VAL A 121 7.12 6.62 0.53
N GLN A 122 8.02 7.51 0.96
CA GLN A 122 9.36 7.13 1.42
C GLN A 122 9.30 6.16 2.60
N GLN A 123 8.45 6.44 3.59
CA GLN A 123 8.28 5.59 4.76
C GLN A 123 7.67 4.22 4.41
N LEU A 124 6.65 4.22 3.53
CA LEU A 124 5.98 3.00 3.10
C LEU A 124 6.94 2.09 2.31
N ILE A 125 7.59 2.63 1.28
CA ILE A 125 8.53 1.88 0.44
C ILE A 125 9.71 1.42 1.28
N GLY A 126 10.39 2.34 1.98
CA GLY A 126 11.60 2.04 2.73
C GLY A 126 11.37 0.90 3.73
N ALA A 127 10.36 1.02 4.58
CA ALA A 127 10.16 0.02 5.62
C ALA A 127 9.62 -1.33 5.07
N THR A 128 8.92 -1.37 3.94
CA THR A 128 8.49 -2.64 3.32
C THR A 128 9.68 -3.37 2.71
N TYR A 129 10.54 -2.64 1.98
CA TYR A 129 11.71 -3.22 1.31
C TYR A 129 12.77 -3.63 2.32
N THR A 130 13.10 -2.77 3.30
CA THR A 130 14.02 -3.11 4.39
C THR A 130 13.51 -4.31 5.19
N GLY A 131 12.20 -4.35 5.49
CA GLY A 131 11.61 -5.50 6.15
C GLY A 131 11.84 -6.78 5.36
N PHE A 132 11.50 -6.80 4.06
CA PHE A 132 11.62 -8.00 3.22
C PHE A 132 13.05 -8.44 2.98
N ALA A 133 13.97 -7.51 2.72
CA ALA A 133 15.40 -7.79 2.64
C ALA A 133 15.92 -8.42 3.95
N GLY A 134 15.49 -7.93 5.11
CA GLY A 134 15.85 -8.52 6.40
C GLY A 134 15.38 -9.97 6.55
N TRP A 135 14.17 -10.30 6.10
CA TRP A 135 13.68 -11.68 6.10
C TRP A 135 14.46 -12.59 5.14
N LEU A 136 14.79 -12.11 3.94
CA LEU A 136 15.61 -12.86 2.99
C LEU A 136 17.02 -13.16 3.56
N ARG A 137 17.62 -12.16 4.21
CA ARG A 137 18.93 -12.32 4.88
C ARG A 137 18.84 -13.31 6.03
N ASP A 138 17.88 -13.12 6.95
CA ASP A 138 17.82 -13.88 8.19
C ASP A 138 17.27 -15.31 7.97
N GLY A 139 16.33 -15.48 7.05
CA GLY A 139 15.68 -16.76 6.76
C GLY A 139 16.38 -17.61 5.72
N ALA A 140 16.98 -16.99 4.69
CA ALA A 140 17.64 -17.70 3.60
C ALA A 140 19.16 -17.47 3.54
N GLY A 141 19.75 -16.71 4.48
CA GLY A 141 21.20 -16.56 4.60
C GLY A 141 21.84 -15.66 3.54
N LEU A 142 21.05 -14.88 2.79
CA LEU A 142 21.56 -14.05 1.70
C LEU A 142 22.46 -12.92 2.22
N ALA A 143 23.52 -12.61 1.47
CA ALA A 143 24.29 -11.38 1.67
C ALA A 143 23.39 -10.14 1.57
N GLU A 144 23.68 -9.10 2.35
CA GLU A 144 22.82 -7.90 2.48
C GLU A 144 22.51 -7.23 1.13
N GLU A 145 23.51 -7.08 0.28
CA GLU A 145 23.36 -6.50 -1.07
C GLU A 145 22.41 -7.35 -1.93
N LYS A 146 22.60 -8.68 -1.93
CA LYS A 146 21.76 -9.60 -2.69
C LYS A 146 20.34 -9.63 -2.15
N ALA A 147 20.15 -9.69 -0.83
CA ALA A 147 18.84 -9.64 -0.20
C ALA A 147 18.08 -8.35 -0.56
N THR A 148 18.78 -7.22 -0.58
CA THR A 148 18.21 -5.92 -0.98
C THR A 148 17.80 -5.92 -2.45
N ALA A 149 18.65 -6.44 -3.34
CA ALA A 149 18.35 -6.52 -4.77
C ALA A 149 17.16 -7.45 -5.06
N VAL A 150 17.14 -8.64 -4.45
CA VAL A 150 16.04 -9.61 -4.57
C VAL A 150 14.75 -9.03 -4.01
N ALA A 151 14.79 -8.34 -2.86
CA ALA A 151 13.63 -7.66 -2.32
C ALA A 151 13.11 -6.58 -3.28
N ALA A 152 14.01 -5.83 -3.92
CA ALA A 152 13.62 -4.76 -4.80
C ALA A 152 12.90 -5.25 -6.06
N VAL A 153 13.42 -6.32 -6.68
CA VAL A 153 12.80 -6.96 -7.83
C VAL A 153 11.50 -7.67 -7.44
N GLY A 154 11.52 -8.46 -6.38
CA GLY A 154 10.37 -9.24 -5.93
C GLY A 154 9.17 -8.37 -5.56
N LEU A 155 9.35 -7.41 -4.65
CA LEU A 155 8.26 -6.51 -4.27
C LEU A 155 7.86 -5.57 -5.40
N GLY A 156 8.83 -5.13 -6.22
CA GLY A 156 8.57 -4.27 -7.37
C GLY A 156 7.63 -4.92 -8.39
N ALA A 157 7.78 -6.22 -8.65
CA ALA A 157 6.91 -6.96 -9.56
C ALA A 157 5.45 -7.06 -9.05
N LEU A 158 5.27 -7.29 -7.74
CA LEU A 158 3.92 -7.34 -7.15
C LEU A 158 3.28 -5.95 -7.14
N LEU A 159 4.03 -4.91 -6.76
CA LEU A 159 3.55 -3.53 -6.79
C LEU A 159 3.17 -3.08 -8.19
N SER A 160 3.99 -3.37 -9.21
CA SER A 160 3.72 -2.95 -10.59
C SER A 160 2.46 -3.61 -11.16
N SER A 161 2.14 -4.84 -10.74
CA SER A 161 0.93 -5.55 -11.15
C SER A 161 -0.38 -4.83 -10.76
N ARG A 162 -0.34 -4.00 -9.70
CA ARG A 162 -1.49 -3.19 -9.24
C ARG A 162 -1.35 -1.72 -9.58
N LEU A 163 -0.13 -1.19 -9.52
CA LEU A 163 0.14 0.21 -9.80
C LEU A 163 -0.07 0.54 -11.29
N LEU A 164 0.31 -0.34 -12.22
CA LEU A 164 0.12 -0.09 -13.65
C LEU A 164 -1.37 -0.01 -14.03
N PRO A 165 -2.25 -0.94 -13.59
CA PRO A 165 -3.68 -0.78 -13.84
C PRO A 165 -4.29 0.48 -13.25
N VAL A 166 -3.84 0.88 -12.05
CA VAL A 166 -4.23 2.15 -11.43
C VAL A 166 -3.81 3.35 -12.26
N LEU A 167 -2.60 3.34 -12.82
CA LEU A 167 -2.07 4.44 -13.65
C LEU A 167 -2.73 4.53 -15.02
N LEU A 168 -3.10 3.39 -15.60
CA LEU A 168 -3.60 3.29 -16.99
C LEU A 168 -5.13 3.19 -17.07
N ASP A 169 -5.82 3.11 -15.93
CA ASP A 169 -7.26 2.86 -15.83
C ASP A 169 -7.72 1.67 -16.69
N SER A 170 -6.85 0.66 -16.80
CA SER A 170 -7.03 -0.55 -17.62
C SER A 170 -6.00 -1.59 -17.18
N ASP A 171 -6.32 -2.89 -17.34
CA ASP A 171 -5.33 -3.95 -17.18
C ASP A 171 -4.86 -4.44 -18.56
N PRO A 172 -3.78 -3.87 -19.12
CA PRO A 172 -3.32 -4.24 -20.46
C PRO A 172 -2.58 -5.57 -20.49
N ILE A 173 -2.15 -6.11 -19.34
CA ILE A 173 -1.34 -7.33 -19.28
C ILE A 173 -2.25 -8.55 -19.05
N GLY A 174 -3.28 -8.42 -18.20
CA GLY A 174 -4.31 -9.46 -18.02
C GLY A 174 -3.80 -10.77 -17.41
N VAL A 175 -2.73 -10.72 -16.61
CA VAL A 175 -2.16 -11.90 -15.94
C VAL A 175 -2.97 -12.19 -14.68
N SER A 176 -3.40 -13.45 -14.50
CA SER A 176 -4.11 -13.86 -13.29
C SER A 176 -3.20 -13.86 -12.07
N ASP A 177 -3.78 -13.59 -10.90
CA ASP A 177 -3.03 -13.62 -9.64
C ASP A 177 -2.36 -14.96 -9.37
N ASP A 178 -3.00 -16.07 -9.73
CA ASP A 178 -2.40 -17.40 -9.57
C ASP A 178 -1.16 -17.59 -10.44
N ALA A 179 -1.22 -17.20 -11.72
CA ALA A 179 -0.07 -17.27 -12.61
C ALA A 179 1.06 -16.32 -12.18
N LEU A 180 0.70 -15.11 -11.71
CA LEU A 180 1.66 -14.14 -11.17
C LEU A 180 2.37 -14.70 -9.93
N VAL A 181 1.61 -15.24 -8.98
CA VAL A 181 2.16 -15.79 -7.73
C VAL A 181 3.05 -17.00 -8.02
N GLU A 182 2.60 -17.93 -8.85
CA GLU A 182 3.40 -19.10 -9.24
C GLU A 182 4.74 -18.68 -9.86
N THR A 183 4.70 -17.80 -10.86
CA THR A 183 5.90 -17.30 -11.54
C THR A 183 6.82 -16.55 -10.57
N TRP A 184 6.24 -15.70 -9.71
CA TRP A 184 7.00 -14.94 -8.71
C TRP A 184 7.71 -15.86 -7.73
N VAL A 185 7.02 -16.89 -7.23
CA VAL A 185 7.58 -17.87 -6.30
C VAL A 185 8.75 -18.63 -6.95
N GLU A 186 8.61 -19.03 -8.21
CA GLU A 186 9.70 -19.69 -8.95
C GLU A 186 10.94 -18.80 -9.10
N MET A 187 10.74 -17.55 -9.53
CA MET A 187 11.82 -16.59 -9.67
C MET A 187 12.53 -16.33 -8.35
N MET A 188 11.76 -16.16 -7.26
CA MET A 188 12.31 -15.92 -5.94
C MET A 188 13.06 -17.15 -5.43
N HIS A 189 12.47 -18.34 -5.51
CA HIS A 189 13.11 -19.58 -5.07
C HIS A 189 14.46 -19.81 -5.77
N ALA A 190 14.52 -19.60 -7.09
CA ALA A 190 15.75 -19.76 -7.86
C ALA A 190 16.88 -18.79 -7.44
N GLN A 191 16.57 -17.64 -6.83
CA GLN A 191 17.58 -16.73 -6.28
C GLN A 191 18.14 -17.23 -4.94
N LEU A 192 17.36 -18.01 -4.21
CA LEU A 192 17.67 -18.51 -2.87
C LEU A 192 18.44 -19.84 -2.91
N GLU A 193 18.33 -20.62 -3.98
CA GLU A 193 19.11 -21.86 -4.16
C GLU A 193 20.53 -21.65 -4.72
N ARG A 194 20.86 -20.44 -5.18
CA ARG A 194 22.10 -20.15 -5.92
C ARG A 194 23.26 -19.63 -5.07
N ASP A 195 23.11 -19.60 -3.74
CA ASP A 195 24.19 -19.34 -2.77
C ASP A 195 24.41 -20.58 -1.89
#